data_AF-A0A0F8ZRS4-F1
#
_entry.id   AF-A0A0F8ZRS4-F1
#
_cell.length_a   1.000
_cell.length_b   1.000
_cell.length_c   1.000
_cell.angle_alpha   90.00
_cell.angle_beta   90.00
_cell.angle_gamma   90.00
#
_symmetry.space_group_name_H-M   'P 1'
#
loop_
_entity.id
_entity.type
_entity.pdbx_description
1 polymer ?
#
loop_
_entity_poly.entity_id
_entity_poly.type
_entity_poly.pdbx_seq_one_letter_code
_entity_poly.pdbx_strand_id
1 'polypeptide(L)'
;PADPDDKEGFRSLRRALQDRRASQLVTAAQDILTLLSQDGIYMDDLRPDRARPEQWRRFANGERGRAVAALGGIRDRAALALSSSRMRQDTIFRDAAHHFLRLFDHVLAELEPEATDQEIAALTDTRTARAFMLLGRVTGTFE
;
A
#
# COMPACT_ATOMS: atom_id res chain seq x y z
N PRO A 1 10.98 11.87 4.10
CA PRO A 1 12.33 11.38 4.46
C PRO A 1 12.39 9.84 4.37
N ALA A 2 13.36 9.28 3.64
CA ALA A 2 13.49 7.83 3.44
C ALA A 2 14.06 7.16 4.69
N ASP A 3 13.21 6.48 5.44
CA ASP A 3 13.52 5.97 6.76
C ASP A 3 13.93 4.46 6.71
N PRO A 4 14.88 4.04 7.56
CA PRO A 4 15.52 2.72 7.53
C PRO A 4 14.59 1.50 7.64
N ASP A 5 13.42 1.61 8.26
CA ASP A 5 12.53 0.46 8.44
C ASP A 5 11.88 0.01 7.12
N ASP A 6 11.61 0.97 6.21
CA ASP A 6 11.20 0.61 4.85
C ASP A 6 12.36 -0.08 4.10
N LYS A 7 13.62 0.29 4.34
CA LYS A 7 14.78 -0.32 3.63
C LYS A 7 15.00 -1.80 3.98
N GLU A 8 14.57 -2.25 5.16
CA GLU A 8 14.70 -3.64 5.58
C GLU A 8 13.58 -4.51 5.00
N GLY A 9 12.32 -4.05 5.02
CA GLY A 9 11.20 -4.71 4.34
C GLY A 9 11.37 -4.74 2.81
N PHE A 10 11.93 -3.66 2.24
CA PHE A 10 12.26 -3.60 0.83
C PHE A 10 13.50 -4.42 0.45
N ARG A 11 14.27 -4.99 1.38
CA ARG A 11 15.50 -5.76 1.06
C ARG A 11 15.20 -7.05 0.30
N SER A 12 14.04 -7.66 0.53
CA SER A 12 13.50 -8.78 -0.25
C SER A 12 12.99 -8.33 -1.62
N LEU A 13 12.27 -7.21 -1.69
CA LEU A 13 11.96 -6.51 -2.94
C LEU A 13 13.23 -6.05 -3.70
N ARG A 14 14.38 -5.93 -3.02
CA ARG A 14 15.61 -5.36 -3.59
C ARG A 14 16.35 -6.28 -4.55
N ARG A 15 16.10 -7.58 -4.49
CA ARG A 15 16.51 -8.49 -5.58
C ARG A 15 15.72 -8.21 -6.85
N ALA A 16 14.49 -7.68 -6.74
CA ALA A 16 13.68 -7.17 -7.84
C ALA A 16 13.89 -5.66 -8.13
N LEU A 17 14.51 -4.86 -7.24
CA LEU A 17 14.75 -3.40 -7.44
C LEU A 17 15.81 -3.02 -8.50
N GLN A 18 16.36 -3.98 -9.25
CA GLN A 18 16.96 -3.64 -10.55
C GLN A 18 15.88 -3.26 -11.58
N ASP A 19 14.61 -3.52 -11.27
CA ASP A 19 13.46 -3.15 -12.09
C ASP A 19 13.06 -1.68 -11.88
N ARG A 20 12.89 -1.00 -13.01
CA ARG A 20 12.40 0.37 -13.11
C ARG A 20 11.05 0.55 -12.41
N ARG A 21 10.18 -0.48 -12.39
CA ARG A 21 8.84 -0.44 -11.76
C ARG A 21 8.92 -0.32 -10.24
N ALA A 22 9.80 -1.10 -9.61
CA ALA A 22 9.96 -1.05 -8.17
C ALA A 22 10.50 0.31 -7.69
N SER A 23 11.37 0.95 -8.49
CA SER A 23 11.81 2.33 -8.24
C SER A 23 10.66 3.34 -8.34
N GLN A 24 9.79 3.21 -9.35
CA GLN A 24 8.60 4.05 -9.50
C GLN A 24 7.65 3.90 -8.31
N LEU A 25 7.43 2.67 -7.84
CA LEU A 25 6.60 2.42 -6.66
C LEU A 25 7.16 3.11 -5.42
N VAL A 26 8.47 3.03 -5.19
CA VAL A 26 9.11 3.69 -4.03
C VAL A 26 8.90 5.20 -4.08
N THR A 27 9.09 5.82 -5.24
CA THR A 27 8.85 7.27 -5.42
C THR A 27 7.38 7.63 -5.18
N ALA A 28 6.45 6.91 -5.82
CA ALA A 28 5.02 7.17 -5.66
C ALA A 28 4.56 6.96 -4.20
N ALA A 29 5.12 5.97 -3.50
CA ALA A 29 4.86 5.75 -2.08
C ALA A 29 5.36 6.92 -1.24
N GLN A 30 6.57 7.42 -1.50
CA GLN A 30 7.13 8.58 -0.78
C GLN A 30 6.30 9.85 -0.99
N ASP A 31 5.82 10.09 -2.21
CA ASP A 31 4.93 11.21 -2.51
C ASP A 31 3.63 11.11 -1.71
N ILE A 32 3.01 9.92 -1.69
CA ILE A 32 1.79 9.68 -0.93
C ILE A 32 1.99 9.84 0.57
N LEU A 33 3.06 9.28 1.13
CA LEU A 33 3.38 9.42 2.54
C LEU A 33 3.60 10.90 2.92
N THR A 34 4.26 11.65 2.04
CA THR A 34 4.46 13.10 2.22
C THR A 34 3.12 13.84 2.20
N LEU A 35 2.25 13.57 1.23
CA LEU A 35 0.93 14.22 1.16
C LEU A 35 0.05 13.87 2.37
N LEU A 36 0.00 12.60 2.78
CA LEU A 36 -0.77 12.14 3.95
C LEU A 36 -0.28 12.80 5.25
N SER A 37 1.04 12.96 5.41
CA SER A 37 1.59 13.62 6.59
C SER A 37 1.20 15.10 6.72
N GLN A 38 0.89 15.78 5.61
CA GLN A 38 0.38 17.16 5.64
C GLN A 38 -1.01 17.25 6.29
N ASP A 39 -1.78 16.17 6.28
CA ASP A 39 -3.05 16.06 7.02
C ASP A 39 -2.87 15.47 8.44
N GLY A 40 -1.62 15.25 8.87
CA GLY A 40 -1.32 14.58 10.14
C GLY A 40 -1.56 13.07 10.13
N ILE A 41 -1.63 12.43 8.96
CA ILE A 41 -1.80 10.98 8.85
C ILE A 41 -0.43 10.31 8.72
N TYR A 42 0.01 9.63 9.78
CA TYR A 42 1.28 8.88 9.80
C TYR A 42 1.02 7.38 9.85
N MET A 43 1.65 6.61 8.96
CA MET A 43 1.41 5.16 8.85
C MET A 43 1.84 4.38 10.09
N ASP A 44 2.79 4.92 10.86
CA ASP A 44 3.33 4.31 12.08
C ASP A 44 2.33 4.36 13.24
N ASP A 45 1.39 5.32 13.19
CA ASP A 45 0.29 5.44 14.15
C ASP A 45 -0.87 4.49 13.83
N LEU A 46 -0.95 4.02 12.58
CA LEU A 46 -2.00 3.09 12.16
C LEU A 46 -1.70 1.66 12.62
N ARG A 47 -2.74 0.97 13.06
CA ARG A 47 -2.70 -0.44 13.47
C ARG A 47 -3.61 -1.25 12.54
N PRO A 48 -3.09 -1.76 11.40
CA PRO A 48 -3.90 -2.57 10.49
C PRO A 48 -4.24 -3.92 11.11
N ASP A 49 -5.44 -4.40 10.84
CA ASP A 49 -5.71 -5.83 10.99
C ASP A 49 -4.92 -6.60 9.94
N ARG A 50 -4.12 -7.56 10.38
CA ARG A 50 -3.27 -8.36 9.51
C ARG A 50 -4.10 -9.32 8.67
N ALA A 51 -4.15 -9.06 7.38
CA ALA A 51 -4.57 -10.03 6.39
C ALA A 51 -3.54 -11.16 6.29
N ARG A 52 -4.03 -12.38 6.06
CA ARG A 52 -3.14 -13.53 5.88
C ARG A 52 -2.45 -13.46 4.50
N PRO A 53 -1.23 -14.01 4.33
CA PRO A 53 -0.53 -14.00 3.05
C PRO A 53 -1.38 -14.50 1.88
N GLU A 54 -2.21 -15.53 2.09
CA GLU A 54 -3.09 -16.04 1.04
C GLU A 54 -4.05 -14.99 0.47
N GLN A 55 -4.49 -14.01 1.25
CA GLN A 55 -5.40 -12.94 0.78
C GLN A 55 -4.67 -11.95 -0.12
N TRP A 56 -3.41 -11.66 0.17
CA TRP A 56 -2.55 -10.84 -0.68
C TRP A 56 -2.24 -11.55 -1.99
N ARG A 57 -2.02 -12.87 -1.94
CA ARG A 57 -1.83 -13.69 -3.15
C ARG A 57 -3.06 -13.69 -4.05
N ARG A 58 -4.25 -13.89 -3.47
CA ARG A 58 -5.52 -13.81 -4.21
C ARG A 58 -5.70 -12.46 -4.91
N PHE A 59 -5.42 -11.38 -4.19
CA PHE A 59 -5.48 -10.03 -4.76
C PHE A 59 -4.47 -9.83 -5.89
N ALA A 60 -3.23 -10.28 -5.72
CA ALA A 60 -2.19 -10.23 -6.75
C ALA A 60 -2.57 -11.01 -8.02
N ASN A 61 -3.32 -12.11 -7.84
CA ASN A 61 -3.86 -12.93 -8.93
C ASN A 61 -5.19 -12.39 -9.51
N GLY A 62 -5.57 -11.15 -9.15
CA GLY A 62 -6.73 -10.47 -9.73
C GLY A 62 -8.07 -10.74 -9.05
N GLU A 63 -8.12 -11.47 -7.93
CA GLU A 63 -9.36 -11.61 -7.16
C GLU A 63 -9.78 -10.26 -6.55
N ARG A 64 -11.10 -10.01 -6.53
CA ARG A 64 -11.71 -8.76 -6.04
C ARG A 64 -12.93 -9.06 -5.15
N GLY A 65 -13.45 -8.03 -4.49
CA GLY A 65 -14.60 -8.12 -3.60
C GLY A 65 -14.34 -8.89 -2.30
N ARG A 66 -15.37 -9.58 -1.80
CA ARG A 66 -15.35 -10.26 -0.48
C ARG A 66 -14.14 -11.17 -0.24
N ALA A 67 -13.57 -11.75 -1.30
CA ALA A 67 -12.40 -12.62 -1.20
C ALA A 67 -11.14 -11.89 -0.68
N VAL A 68 -11.03 -10.58 -0.92
CA VAL A 68 -9.88 -9.73 -0.59
C VAL A 68 -10.25 -8.56 0.32
N ALA A 69 -11.50 -8.45 0.77
CA ALA A 69 -11.98 -7.39 1.66
C ALA A 69 -11.14 -7.22 2.95
N ALA A 70 -10.52 -8.30 3.42
CA ALA A 70 -9.64 -8.30 4.58
C ALA A 70 -8.34 -7.50 4.37
N LEU A 71 -7.94 -7.23 3.12
CA LEU A 71 -6.81 -6.36 2.80
C LEU A 71 -7.06 -4.90 3.21
N GLY A 72 -8.32 -4.48 3.30
CA GLY A 72 -8.71 -3.18 3.85
C GLY A 72 -8.62 -3.10 5.38
N GLY A 73 -7.53 -3.59 5.97
CA GLY A 73 -7.36 -3.78 7.42
C GLY A 73 -7.25 -2.49 8.24
N ILE A 74 -7.07 -1.32 7.60
CA ILE A 74 -7.04 -0.01 8.27
C ILE A 74 -8.46 0.40 8.67
N ARG A 75 -8.69 0.55 9.98
CA ARG A 75 -10.00 0.91 10.56
C ARG A 75 -10.03 2.28 11.24
N ASP A 76 -8.91 3.00 11.25
CA ASP A 76 -8.86 4.32 11.87
C ASP A 76 -9.82 5.29 11.16
N ARG A 77 -10.85 5.75 11.88
CA ARG A 77 -11.92 6.56 11.29
C ARG A 77 -11.44 7.95 10.88
N ALA A 78 -10.49 8.52 11.62
CA ALA A 78 -9.99 9.86 11.34
C ALA A 78 -9.15 9.84 10.05
N ALA A 79 -8.22 8.88 9.93
CA ALA A 79 -7.41 8.69 8.73
C ALA A 79 -8.30 8.42 7.50
N LEU A 80 -9.31 7.54 7.62
CA LEU A 80 -10.24 7.26 6.52
C LEU A 80 -11.04 8.50 6.11
N ALA A 81 -11.56 9.28 7.07
CA ALA A 81 -12.33 10.47 6.79
C ALA A 81 -11.49 11.57 6.12
N LEU A 82 -10.29 11.83 6.64
CA LEU A 82 -9.36 12.82 6.11
C LEU A 82 -8.89 12.44 4.71
N SER A 83 -8.42 11.20 4.50
CA SER A 83 -8.01 10.72 3.17
C SER A 83 -9.17 10.74 2.17
N SER A 84 -10.37 10.35 2.58
CA SER A 84 -11.57 10.41 1.72
C SER A 84 -11.94 11.86 1.36
N SER A 85 -11.85 12.80 2.32
CA SER A 85 -12.05 14.21 2.06
C SER A 85 -11.03 14.75 1.05
N ARG A 86 -9.76 14.40 1.23
CA ARG A 86 -8.68 14.84 0.36
C ARG A 86 -8.80 14.27 -1.05
N MET A 87 -9.17 13.00 -1.20
CA MET A 87 -9.51 12.41 -2.51
C MET A 87 -10.58 13.23 -3.26
N ARG A 88 -11.55 13.85 -2.57
CA ARG A 88 -12.59 14.68 -3.21
C ARG A 88 -12.12 16.11 -3.50
N GLN A 89 -11.32 16.69 -2.63
CA GLN A 89 -11.00 18.12 -2.67
C GLN A 89 -9.72 18.45 -3.45
N ASP A 90 -8.78 17.51 -3.53
CA ASP A 90 -7.45 17.71 -4.11
C ASP A 90 -7.24 16.76 -5.30
N THR A 91 -7.21 17.32 -6.51
CA THR A 91 -7.00 16.55 -7.75
C THR A 91 -5.58 15.99 -7.85
N ILE A 92 -4.57 16.70 -7.32
CA ILE A 92 -3.17 16.25 -7.34
C ILE A 92 -3.04 15.02 -6.43
N PHE A 93 -3.61 15.09 -5.22
CA PHE A 93 -3.65 13.95 -4.31
C PHE A 93 -4.37 12.75 -4.93
N ARG A 94 -5.53 12.99 -5.55
CA ARG A 94 -6.32 11.93 -6.20
C ARG A 94 -5.53 11.21 -7.30
N ASP A 95 -4.87 11.97 -8.17
CA ASP A 95 -4.10 11.41 -9.28
C ASP A 95 -2.88 10.64 -8.78
N ALA A 96 -2.16 11.20 -7.79
CA ALA A 96 -1.05 10.54 -7.13
C ALA A 96 -1.50 9.22 -6.46
N ALA A 97 -2.64 9.24 -5.75
CA ALA A 97 -3.17 8.06 -5.05
C ALA A 97 -3.52 6.95 -6.04
N HIS A 98 -4.23 7.27 -7.11
CA HIS A 98 -4.54 6.28 -8.15
C HIS A 98 -3.30 5.77 -8.88
N HIS A 99 -2.30 6.62 -9.12
CA HIS A 99 -1.04 6.20 -9.70
C HIS A 99 -0.29 5.23 -8.78
N PHE A 100 -0.18 5.55 -7.50
CA PHE A 100 0.42 4.70 -6.48
C PHE A 100 -0.29 3.35 -6.36
N LEU A 101 -1.63 3.34 -6.28
CA LEU A 101 -2.41 2.10 -6.18
C LEU A 101 -2.17 1.17 -7.38
N ARG A 102 -2.10 1.71 -8.60
CA ARG A 102 -1.79 0.92 -9.82
C ARG A 102 -0.37 0.35 -9.80
N LEU A 103 0.61 1.15 -9.39
CA LEU A 103 2.00 0.69 -9.28
C LEU A 103 2.14 -0.41 -8.24
N PHE A 104 1.46 -0.28 -7.10
CA PHE A 104 1.49 -1.29 -6.05
C PHE A 104 0.89 -2.61 -6.52
N ASP A 105 -0.27 -2.58 -7.18
CA ASP A 105 -0.93 -3.77 -7.75
C ASP A 105 -0.01 -4.49 -8.75
N HIS A 106 0.62 -3.76 -9.67
CA HIS A 106 1.57 -4.34 -10.63
C HIS A 106 2.79 -4.97 -9.96
N VAL A 107 3.44 -4.26 -9.05
CA VAL A 107 4.63 -4.78 -8.36
C VAL A 107 4.28 -5.99 -7.49
N LEU A 108 3.13 -5.97 -6.83
CA LEU A 108 2.68 -7.10 -6.04
C LEU A 108 2.42 -8.33 -6.92
N ALA A 109 1.79 -8.17 -8.09
CA ALA A 109 1.57 -9.27 -9.04
C ALA A 109 2.88 -9.85 -9.59
N GLU A 110 3.91 -9.03 -9.80
CA GLU A 110 5.24 -9.48 -10.21
C GLU A 110 5.98 -10.20 -9.08
N LEU A 111 5.85 -9.71 -7.85
CA LEU A 111 6.53 -10.24 -6.67
C LEU A 111 5.91 -11.56 -6.18
N GLU A 112 4.58 -11.70 -6.26
CA GLU A 112 3.83 -12.83 -5.69
C GLU A 112 4.33 -14.24 -6.07
N PRO A 113 4.62 -14.56 -7.34
CA PRO A 113 5.05 -15.91 -7.71
C PRO A 113 6.42 -16.29 -7.13
N GLU A 114 7.25 -15.31 -6.80
CA GLU A 114 8.62 -15.52 -6.28
C GLU A 114 8.71 -15.35 -4.76
N ALA A 115 7.81 -14.58 -4.16
CA ALA A 115 7.85 -14.26 -2.75
C ALA A 115 7.37 -15.42 -1.88
N THR A 116 8.08 -15.65 -0.79
CA THR A 116 7.65 -16.54 0.29
C THR A 116 6.56 -15.89 1.14
N ASP A 117 5.81 -16.70 1.90
CA ASP A 117 4.78 -16.17 2.81
C ASP A 117 5.37 -15.24 3.88
N GLN A 118 6.62 -15.46 4.30
CA GLN A 118 7.33 -14.57 5.21
C GLN A 118 7.63 -13.22 4.56
N GLU A 119 7.99 -13.19 3.28
CA GLU A 119 8.25 -11.96 2.55
C GLU A 119 6.96 -11.19 2.25
N ILE A 120 5.88 -11.89 1.91
CA ILE A 120 4.55 -11.28 1.82
C ILE A 120 4.17 -10.68 3.19
N ALA A 121 4.30 -11.43 4.29
CA ALA A 121 4.01 -10.90 5.63
C ALA A 121 4.87 -9.66 5.97
N ALA A 122 6.17 -9.69 5.68
CA ALA A 122 7.06 -8.55 5.91
C ALA A 122 6.67 -7.32 5.07
N LEU A 123 6.26 -7.51 3.81
CA LEU A 123 5.75 -6.43 2.96
C LEU A 123 4.55 -5.74 3.63
N THR A 124 3.63 -6.50 4.21
CA THR A 124 2.41 -5.94 4.83
C THR A 124 2.67 -5.07 6.04
N ASP A 125 3.80 -5.25 6.71
CA ASP A 125 4.17 -4.44 7.87
C ASP A 125 4.79 -3.08 7.49
N THR A 126 5.13 -2.87 6.21
CA THR A 126 5.74 -1.61 5.71
C THR A 126 4.76 -0.44 5.69
N ARG A 127 5.29 0.79 5.75
CA ARG A 127 4.47 2.01 5.60
C ARG A 127 3.82 2.09 4.22
N THR A 128 4.51 1.63 3.18
CA THR A 128 3.98 1.55 1.82
C THR A 128 2.74 0.66 1.75
N ALA A 129 2.78 -0.54 2.34
CA ALA A 129 1.62 -1.42 2.35
C ALA A 129 0.48 -0.84 3.19
N ARG A 130 0.76 -0.20 4.34
CA ARG A 130 -0.28 0.49 5.12
C ARG A 130 -0.96 1.62 4.35
N ALA A 131 -0.19 2.41 3.60
CA ALA A 131 -0.73 3.45 2.74
C ALA A 131 -1.63 2.85 1.64
N PHE A 132 -1.22 1.72 1.05
CA PHE A 132 -2.04 0.97 0.10
C PHE A 132 -3.34 0.46 0.73
N MET A 133 -3.30 -0.11 1.93
CA MET A 133 -4.50 -0.58 2.63
C MET A 133 -5.46 0.57 2.97
N LEU A 134 -4.93 1.73 3.40
CA LEU A 134 -5.72 2.92 3.69
C LEU A 134 -6.40 3.46 2.42
N LEU A 135 -5.61 3.73 1.38
CA LEU A 135 -6.11 4.31 0.14
C LEU A 135 -7.01 3.36 -0.63
N GLY A 136 -6.64 2.08 -0.70
CA GLY A 136 -7.45 1.04 -1.34
C GLY A 136 -8.83 0.91 -0.69
N ARG A 137 -8.91 1.10 0.63
CA ARG A 137 -10.20 1.16 1.34
C ARG A 137 -10.98 2.43 0.99
N VAL A 138 -10.32 3.59 0.92
CA VAL A 138 -10.95 4.87 0.54
C VAL A 138 -11.48 4.84 -0.90
N THR A 139 -10.82 4.11 -1.80
CA THR A 139 -11.21 4.00 -3.22
C THR A 139 -12.10 2.81 -3.54
N GLY A 140 -12.46 1.97 -2.57
CA GLY A 140 -13.29 0.78 -2.79
C GLY A 140 -12.56 -0.34 -3.54
N THR A 141 -11.22 -0.38 -3.52
CA THR A 141 -10.39 -1.38 -4.22
C THR A 141 -10.62 -2.80 -3.73
N PHE A 142 -11.08 -2.97 -2.48
CA PHE A 142 -11.29 -4.26 -1.83
C PHE A 142 -12.78 -4.67 -1.73
N GLU A 143 -13.68 -3.88 -2.32
CA GLU A 143 -15.14 -4.09 -2.28
C GLU A 143 -15.69 -4.85 -3.49
#